data_AF-Q5E4T3-F1
#
_entry.id   AF-Q5E4T3-F1
#
_cell.length_a   1.000
_cell.length_b   1.000
_cell.length_c   1.000
_cell.angle_alpha   90.00
_cell.angle_beta   90.00
_cell.angle_gamma   90.00
#
_symmetry.space_group_name_H-M   'P 1'
#
loop_
_entity.id
_entity.type
_entity.pdbx_description
1 polymer ?
#
loop_
_entity_poly.entity_id
_entity_poly.type
_entity_poly.pdbx_seq_one_letter_code
_entity_poly.pdbx_strand_id
1 'polypeptide(L)'
;MLKKILLGIVAVSLLIAAAGVYRFNFTNDDIYVVDAESSLDTENNVMLTLFSINTDDYWQIQLPNSKAKASLTELREYDDLHLATGKYQNGEERGSVGLDYYKITPLNLGNIDDEMIFSVPFFVSNQGTGVFWYLGLFKLNTETGEIGQIDTFFLGDRIKVDELKTEEPFDVTSSLHITFLKHNQQQSMAETPSEKVDQYIKVSIEGFQNK
;
A
#
# COMPACT_ATOMS: atom_id res chain seq x y z
N MET A 1 -41.77 -36.87 -38.47
CA MET A 1 -40.38 -36.36 -38.43
C MET A 1 -40.19 -35.23 -37.42
N LEU A 2 -41.11 -34.26 -37.31
CA LEU A 2 -41.04 -33.14 -36.35
C LEU A 2 -40.82 -33.56 -34.88
N LYS A 3 -41.52 -34.59 -34.39
CA LYS A 3 -41.34 -35.11 -33.01
C LYS A 3 -39.93 -35.66 -32.73
N LYS A 4 -39.25 -36.24 -33.73
CA LYS A 4 -37.89 -36.77 -33.58
C LYS A 4 -36.84 -35.65 -33.54
N ILE A 5 -37.07 -34.58 -34.31
CA ILE A 5 -36.22 -33.37 -34.29
C ILE A 5 -36.37 -32.64 -32.95
N LEU A 6 -37.61 -32.49 -32.45
CA LEU A 6 -37.87 -31.85 -31.17
C LEU A 6 -37.21 -32.60 -30.00
N LEU A 7 -37.30 -33.94 -30.02
CA LEU A 7 -36.64 -34.78 -29.01
C LEU A 7 -35.12 -34.65 -29.04
N GLY A 8 -34.54 -34.54 -30.24
CA GLY A 8 -33.10 -34.32 -30.42
C GLY A 8 -32.64 -32.97 -29.84
N ILE A 9 -33.39 -31.89 -30.08
CA ILE A 9 -33.06 -30.56 -29.55
C ILE A 9 -33.12 -30.55 -28.02
N VAL A 10 -34.18 -31.12 -27.42
CA VAL A 10 -34.32 -31.20 -25.96
C VAL A 10 -33.19 -32.02 -25.33
N ALA A 11 -32.79 -33.13 -25.96
CA ALA A 11 -31.70 -33.96 -25.47
C ALA A 11 -30.35 -33.22 -25.49
N VAL A 12 -30.08 -32.45 -26.56
CA VAL A 12 -28.86 -31.64 -26.66
C VAL A 12 -28.86 -30.52 -25.62
N SER A 13 -29.99 -29.84 -25.42
CA SER A 13 -30.11 -28.79 -24.37
C SER A 13 -29.87 -29.35 -22.96
N LEU A 14 -30.37 -30.54 -22.65
CA LEU A 14 -30.12 -31.19 -21.36
C LEU A 14 -28.66 -31.58 -21.17
N LEU A 15 -27.98 -32.03 -22.24
CA LEU A 15 -26.54 -32.34 -22.18
C LEU A 15 -25.70 -31.09 -21.97
N ILE A 16 -26.04 -29.97 -22.62
CA ILE A 16 -25.36 -28.69 -22.41
C ILE A 16 -25.58 -28.18 -20.98
N ALA A 17 -26.81 -28.29 -20.45
CA ALA A 17 -27.10 -27.91 -19.07
C ALA A 17 -26.34 -28.79 -18.06
N ALA A 18 -26.30 -30.11 -18.28
CA ALA A 18 -25.55 -31.03 -17.43
C ALA A 18 -24.04 -30.77 -17.48
N ALA A 19 -23.49 -30.49 -18.67
CA ALA A 19 -22.09 -30.10 -18.82
C ALA A 19 -21.80 -28.74 -18.17
N GLY A 20 -22.75 -27.80 -18.22
CA GLY A 20 -22.68 -26.51 -17.52
C GLY A 20 -22.65 -26.68 -16.01
N VAL A 21 -23.57 -27.47 -15.44
CA VAL A 21 -23.59 -27.78 -13.99
C VAL A 21 -22.33 -28.54 -13.57
N TYR A 22 -21.87 -29.50 -14.37
CA TYR A 22 -20.64 -30.23 -14.09
C TYR A 22 -19.41 -29.30 -14.11
N ARG A 23 -19.27 -28.45 -15.14
CA ARG A 23 -18.19 -27.47 -15.22
C ARG A 23 -18.27 -26.45 -14.08
N PHE A 24 -19.46 -25.98 -13.72
CA PHE A 24 -19.65 -25.03 -12.61
C PHE A 24 -19.32 -25.67 -11.26
N ASN A 25 -19.74 -26.92 -11.02
CA ASN A 25 -19.37 -27.65 -9.80
C ASN A 25 -17.87 -27.97 -9.72
N PHE A 26 -17.20 -28.27 -10.85
CA PHE A 26 -15.76 -28.58 -10.86
C PHE A 26 -14.86 -27.33 -10.88
N THR A 27 -15.40 -26.16 -11.21
CA THR A 27 -14.66 -24.88 -11.13
C THR A 27 -14.85 -24.17 -9.77
N ASN A 28 -15.66 -24.75 -8.88
CA ASN A 28 -15.98 -24.19 -7.57
C ASN A 28 -15.06 -24.66 -6.42
N ASP A 29 -13.92 -25.30 -6.72
CA ASP A 29 -13.00 -25.78 -5.68
C ASP A 29 -12.12 -24.68 -5.05
N ASP A 30 -12.25 -23.40 -5.46
CA ASP A 30 -11.52 -22.25 -4.86
C ASP A 30 -12.39 -21.01 -4.58
N ILE A 31 -13.71 -21.14 -4.38
CA ILE A 31 -14.52 -20.03 -3.86
C ILE A 31 -14.95 -20.33 -2.43
N TYR A 32 -14.04 -20.06 -1.48
CA TYR A 32 -14.41 -19.91 -0.08
C TYR A 32 -15.23 -18.62 0.09
N VAL A 33 -16.55 -18.70 -0.08
CA VAL A 33 -17.46 -17.73 0.53
C VAL A 33 -17.69 -18.20 1.96
N VAL A 34 -16.95 -17.60 2.90
CA VAL A 34 -17.36 -17.63 4.30
C VAL A 34 -18.36 -16.50 4.48
N ASP A 35 -19.65 -16.86 4.53
CA ASP A 35 -20.69 -15.98 5.07
C ASP A 35 -20.39 -15.78 6.56
N ALA A 36 -19.74 -14.67 6.88
CA ALA A 36 -19.69 -14.11 8.22
C ALA A 36 -20.42 -12.76 8.19
N GLU A 37 -21.47 -12.64 8.99
CA GLU A 37 -22.14 -11.38 9.28
C GLU A 37 -21.17 -10.40 9.94
N SER A 38 -20.44 -9.65 9.13
CA SER A 38 -20.00 -8.30 9.41
C SER A 38 -19.90 -7.60 8.06
N SER A 39 -20.54 -6.45 7.93
CA SER A 39 -20.22 -5.51 6.87
C SER A 39 -18.80 -4.98 7.12
N LEU A 40 -17.79 -5.82 6.92
CA LEU A 40 -16.43 -5.38 6.67
C LEU A 40 -16.47 -4.85 5.26
N ASP A 41 -16.32 -3.54 5.16
CA ASP A 41 -16.18 -2.83 3.91
C ASP A 41 -14.85 -3.31 3.28
N THR A 42 -14.90 -4.44 2.57
CA THR A 42 -13.72 -5.15 2.04
C THR A 42 -12.85 -4.25 1.17
N GLU A 43 -13.46 -3.22 0.56
CA GLU A 43 -12.81 -2.18 -0.23
C GLU A 43 -11.83 -1.31 0.58
N ASN A 44 -12.02 -1.20 1.91
CA ASN A 44 -11.20 -0.39 2.81
C ASN A 44 -10.14 -1.19 3.59
N ASN A 45 -10.05 -2.51 3.44
CA ASN A 45 -9.00 -3.28 4.11
C ASN A 45 -7.65 -3.10 3.40
N VAL A 46 -6.80 -2.21 3.94
CA VAL A 46 -5.47 -1.87 3.39
C VAL A 46 -4.59 -3.11 3.16
N MET A 47 -4.55 -4.05 4.13
CA MET A 47 -3.70 -5.23 4.03
C MET A 47 -4.18 -6.19 2.95
N LEU A 48 -5.50 -6.41 2.87
CA LEU A 48 -6.09 -7.26 1.86
C LEU A 48 -5.92 -6.66 0.46
N THR A 49 -6.19 -5.36 0.31
CA THR A 49 -6.16 -4.72 -1.02
C THR A 49 -4.74 -4.54 -1.56
N LEU A 50 -3.77 -4.14 -0.73
CA LEU A 50 -2.41 -3.84 -1.20
C LEU A 50 -1.49 -5.07 -1.23
N PHE A 51 -1.72 -6.04 -0.34
CA PHE A 51 -0.82 -7.20 -0.18
C PHE A 51 -1.52 -8.54 -0.32
N SER A 52 -2.85 -8.58 -0.53
CA SER A 52 -3.64 -9.82 -0.55
C SER A 52 -3.56 -10.62 0.75
N ILE A 53 -3.34 -9.93 1.88
CA ILE A 53 -3.24 -10.54 3.21
C ILE A 53 -4.54 -10.27 3.99
N ASN A 54 -5.28 -11.32 4.31
CA ASN A 54 -6.46 -11.23 5.18
C ASN A 54 -6.04 -11.34 6.65
N THR A 55 -5.88 -10.19 7.30
CA THR A 55 -5.46 -10.09 8.71
C THR A 55 -6.17 -8.93 9.42
N ASP A 56 -6.31 -9.06 10.74
CA ASP A 56 -6.70 -7.96 11.63
C ASP A 56 -5.50 -7.10 12.06
N ASP A 57 -4.28 -7.55 11.76
CA ASP A 57 -3.04 -6.80 12.01
C ASP A 57 -2.78 -5.79 10.89
N TYR A 58 -3.37 -4.61 11.03
CA TYR A 58 -3.18 -3.51 10.09
C TYR A 58 -1.71 -3.09 9.97
N TRP A 59 -1.32 -2.61 8.79
CA TRP A 59 -0.05 -1.90 8.63
C TRP A 59 -0.03 -0.66 9.53
N GLN A 60 0.92 -0.63 10.47
CA GLN A 60 1.09 0.48 11.41
C GLN A 60 2.26 1.39 11.00
N ILE A 61 2.04 2.70 11.08
CA ILE A 61 3.08 3.72 10.99
C ILE A 61 3.45 4.17 12.39
N GLN A 62 4.70 3.99 12.78
CA GLN A 62 5.25 4.61 13.99
C GLN A 62 5.47 6.10 13.73
N LEU A 63 4.89 6.94 14.59
CA LEU A 63 5.02 8.38 14.48
C LEU A 63 6.48 8.80 14.74
N PRO A 64 7.05 9.68 13.90
CA PRO A 64 8.39 10.22 14.10
C PRO A 64 8.55 10.84 15.50
N ASN A 65 9.69 10.60 16.14
CA ASN A 65 10.02 11.09 17.49
C ASN A 65 9.04 10.65 18.60
N SER A 66 8.24 9.60 18.38
CA SER A 66 7.31 9.04 19.37
C SER A 66 7.29 7.51 19.33
N LYS A 67 6.72 6.91 20.38
CA LYS A 67 6.39 5.47 20.42
C LYS A 67 4.97 5.18 19.93
N ALA A 68 4.16 6.22 19.71
CA ALA A 68 2.80 6.08 19.22
C ALA A 68 2.80 5.53 17.78
N LYS A 69 1.77 4.74 17.47
CA LYS A 69 1.56 4.13 16.16
C LYS A 69 0.16 4.46 15.65
N ALA A 70 0.03 4.55 14.34
CA ALA A 70 -1.22 4.79 13.64
C ALA A 70 -1.49 3.63 12.68
N SER A 71 -2.68 3.02 12.76
CA SER A 71 -3.06 1.93 11.85
C SER A 71 -3.64 2.48 10.57
N LEU A 72 -3.13 2.02 9.42
CA LEU A 72 -3.68 2.34 8.10
C LEU A 72 -4.92 1.48 7.87
N THR A 73 -6.07 2.13 7.76
CA THR A 73 -7.40 1.50 7.82
C THR A 73 -8.32 1.89 6.68
N GLU A 74 -7.92 2.88 5.87
CA GLU A 74 -8.74 3.39 4.78
C GLU A 74 -7.85 3.67 3.56
N LEU A 75 -8.31 3.28 2.38
CA LEU A 75 -7.73 3.70 1.11
C LEU A 75 -8.48 4.93 0.59
N ARG A 76 -7.75 5.94 0.14
CA ARG A 76 -8.31 7.21 -0.33
C ARG A 76 -7.53 7.68 -1.54
N GLU A 77 -8.26 8.12 -2.55
CA GLU A 77 -7.70 8.79 -3.72
C GLU A 77 -8.03 10.28 -3.64
N TYR A 78 -7.01 11.13 -3.78
CA TYR A 78 -7.17 12.58 -3.80
C TYR A 78 -6.18 13.20 -4.78
N ASP A 79 -6.71 13.83 -5.83
CA ASP A 79 -5.89 14.38 -6.92
C ASP A 79 -4.99 13.28 -7.54
N ASP A 80 -3.67 13.46 -7.54
CA ASP A 80 -2.70 12.44 -8.01
C ASP A 80 -2.30 11.44 -6.90
N LEU A 81 -2.76 11.62 -5.66
CA LEU A 81 -2.33 10.82 -4.51
C LEU A 81 -3.26 9.63 -4.26
N HIS A 82 -2.62 8.47 -4.09
CA HIS A 82 -3.28 7.21 -3.76
C HIS A 82 -2.82 6.82 -2.35
N LEU A 83 -3.67 7.08 -1.36
CA LEU A 83 -3.27 7.08 0.04
C LEU A 83 -3.86 5.91 0.83
N ALA A 84 -3.01 5.20 1.57
CA ALA A 84 -3.42 4.40 2.71
C ALA A 84 -3.34 5.30 3.94
N THR A 85 -4.45 5.48 4.65
CA THR A 85 -4.58 6.50 5.69
C THR A 85 -5.01 5.93 7.03
N GLY A 86 -4.61 6.60 8.10
CA GLY A 86 -4.93 6.25 9.48
C GLY A 86 -5.00 7.48 10.37
N LYS A 87 -5.84 7.44 11.41
CA LYS A 87 -5.89 8.50 12.43
C LYS A 87 -5.05 8.10 13.64
N TYR A 88 -4.51 9.09 14.34
CA TYR A 88 -3.80 8.86 15.59
C TYR A 88 -4.19 9.85 16.68
N GLN A 89 -3.94 9.44 17.92
CA GLN A 89 -3.92 10.31 19.08
C GLN A 89 -2.72 9.94 19.95
N ASN A 90 -1.89 10.94 20.28
CA ASN A 90 -0.72 10.81 21.15
C ASN A 90 -0.77 11.89 22.24
N GLY A 91 -1.30 11.53 23.41
CA GLY A 91 -1.63 12.51 24.45
C GLY A 91 -2.72 13.48 23.97
N GLU A 92 -2.39 14.77 23.94
CA GLU A 92 -3.28 15.84 23.45
C GLU A 92 -3.19 16.04 21.93
N GLU A 93 -2.12 15.56 21.30
CA GLU A 93 -1.94 15.66 19.85
C GLU A 93 -2.83 14.65 19.14
N ARG A 94 -3.52 15.10 18.10
CA ARG A 94 -4.31 14.27 17.19
C ARG A 94 -3.96 14.61 15.77
N GLY A 95 -4.14 13.66 14.88
CA GLY A 95 -3.77 13.85 13.50
C GLY A 95 -4.08 12.65 12.63
N SER A 96 -3.48 12.67 11.45
CA SER A 96 -3.53 11.55 10.52
C SER A 96 -2.17 11.27 9.93
N VAL A 97 -2.01 10.00 9.56
CA VAL A 97 -0.94 9.54 8.68
C VAL A 97 -1.55 9.21 7.33
N GLY A 98 -0.79 9.43 6.27
CA GLY A 98 -1.14 9.00 4.92
C GLY A 98 0.10 8.54 4.18
N LEU A 99 -0.01 7.42 3.49
CA LEU A 99 1.08 6.77 2.77
C LEU A 99 0.72 6.62 1.31
N ASP A 100 1.58 7.09 0.41
CA ASP A 100 1.33 7.03 -1.04
C ASP A 100 1.65 5.62 -1.57
N TYR A 101 0.65 4.74 -1.63
CA TYR A 101 0.86 3.32 -1.92
C TYR A 101 1.24 3.06 -3.39
N TYR A 102 1.02 4.02 -4.29
CA TYR A 102 1.51 3.93 -5.68
C TYR A 102 3.03 4.12 -5.77
N LYS A 103 3.66 4.65 -4.72
CA LYS A 103 5.12 4.85 -4.64
C LYS A 103 5.82 3.78 -3.80
N ILE A 104 5.15 2.67 -3.47
CA ILE A 104 5.82 1.51 -2.87
C ILE A 104 6.94 1.04 -3.80
N THR A 105 8.17 1.11 -3.29
CA THR A 105 9.39 0.78 -4.03
C THR A 105 10.07 -0.40 -3.35
N PRO A 106 9.97 -1.62 -3.92
CA PRO A 106 10.70 -2.78 -3.42
C PRO A 106 12.21 -2.56 -3.48
N LEU A 107 12.94 -3.06 -2.48
CA LEU A 107 14.39 -2.96 -2.40
C LEU A 107 14.99 -4.37 -2.43
N ASN A 108 16.06 -4.54 -3.21
CA ASN A 108 16.86 -5.77 -3.20
C ASN A 108 17.79 -5.74 -1.97
N LEU A 109 17.22 -6.00 -0.80
CA LEU A 109 17.88 -6.08 0.49
C LEU A 109 17.33 -7.28 1.28
N GLY A 110 18.14 -7.86 2.15
CA GLY A 110 17.71 -8.96 3.03
C GLY A 110 17.62 -10.31 2.32
N ASN A 111 16.87 -11.24 2.93
CA ASN A 111 16.56 -12.54 2.32
C ASN A 111 15.20 -12.47 1.60
N ILE A 112 15.24 -12.41 0.27
CA ILE A 112 14.04 -12.23 -0.56
C ILE A 112 13.01 -13.37 -0.45
N ASP A 113 13.40 -14.55 0.05
CA ASP A 113 12.49 -15.69 0.23
C ASP A 113 11.58 -15.49 1.48
N ASP A 114 12.10 -14.84 2.53
CA ASP A 114 11.42 -14.73 3.84
C ASP A 114 10.84 -13.33 4.08
N GLU A 115 11.40 -12.31 3.42
CA GLU A 115 11.07 -10.92 3.66
C GLU A 115 11.11 -10.07 2.38
N MET A 116 10.14 -9.18 2.27
CA MET A 116 10.15 -8.12 1.28
C MET A 116 10.50 -6.80 1.98
N ILE A 117 11.66 -6.25 1.65
CA ILE A 117 12.05 -4.91 2.08
C ILE A 117 11.56 -3.90 1.06
N PHE A 118 10.92 -2.83 1.50
CA PHE A 118 10.42 -1.79 0.60
C PHE A 118 10.43 -0.43 1.26
N SER A 119 10.47 0.62 0.42
CA SER A 119 10.42 2.01 0.84
C SER A 119 9.20 2.69 0.28
N VAL A 120 8.62 3.63 1.03
CA VAL A 120 7.44 4.36 0.59
C VAL A 120 7.31 5.72 1.27
N PRO A 121 6.92 6.79 0.54
CA PRO A 121 6.68 8.09 1.13
C PRO A 121 5.39 8.10 1.97
N PHE A 122 5.44 8.72 3.13
CA PHE A 122 4.28 8.96 3.97
C PHE A 122 4.35 10.34 4.60
N PHE A 123 3.20 10.87 5.00
CA PHE A 123 3.11 12.12 5.74
C PHE A 123 2.45 11.91 7.09
N VAL A 124 2.77 12.82 8.01
CA VAL A 124 2.10 12.99 9.29
C VAL A 124 1.56 14.41 9.34
N SER A 125 0.26 14.53 9.59
CA SER A 125 -0.40 15.80 9.88
C SER A 125 -0.92 15.79 11.31
N ASN A 126 -1.01 16.96 11.92
CA ASN A 126 -1.61 17.14 13.24
C ASN A 126 -2.71 18.21 13.21
N GLN A 127 -3.23 18.59 14.37
CA GLN A 127 -4.25 19.64 14.50
C GLN A 127 -3.79 21.03 14.02
N GLY A 128 -2.49 21.22 13.75
CA GLY A 128 -1.95 22.43 13.12
C GLY A 128 -2.09 22.42 11.61
N THR A 129 -1.31 23.27 10.94
CA THR A 129 -1.31 23.40 9.46
C THR A 129 -0.16 22.66 8.79
N GLY A 130 0.71 22.01 9.56
CA GLY A 130 1.89 21.32 9.06
C GLY A 130 1.53 19.94 8.50
N VAL A 131 2.16 19.57 7.38
CA VAL A 131 2.08 18.22 6.82
C VAL A 131 3.51 17.78 6.54
N PHE A 132 4.07 16.99 7.45
CA PHE A 132 5.46 16.60 7.41
C PHE A 132 5.60 15.29 6.65
N TRP A 133 6.36 15.29 5.57
CA TRP A 133 6.63 14.15 4.73
C TRP A 133 7.93 13.47 5.12
N TYR A 134 7.88 12.14 5.05
CA TYR A 134 8.95 11.24 5.40
C TYR A 134 9.02 10.12 4.35
N LEU A 135 10.18 9.49 4.28
CA LEU A 135 10.36 8.21 3.61
C LEU A 135 10.43 7.13 4.68
N GLY A 136 9.55 6.13 4.61
CA GLY A 136 9.55 4.99 5.51
C GLY A 136 10.25 3.80 4.87
N LEU A 137 11.04 3.09 5.66
CA LEU A 137 11.61 1.79 5.30
C LEU A 137 10.86 0.70 6.06
N PHE A 138 10.35 -0.29 5.35
CA PHE A 138 9.51 -1.34 5.89
C PHE A 138 10.02 -2.72 5.49
N LYS A 139 9.62 -3.70 6.29
CA LYS A 139 9.77 -5.11 6.04
C LYS A 139 8.41 -5.79 6.14
N LEU A 140 8.03 -6.50 5.09
CA LEU A 140 6.95 -7.48 5.12
C LEU A 140 7.55 -8.88 5.33
N ASN A 141 7.12 -9.59 6.37
CA ASN A 141 7.40 -11.01 6.53
C ASN A 141 6.44 -11.82 5.63
N THR A 142 6.96 -12.66 4.75
CA THR A 142 6.16 -13.39 3.75
C THR A 142 5.38 -14.57 4.35
N GLU A 143 5.80 -15.09 5.50
CA GLU A 143 5.13 -16.20 6.20
C GLU A 143 3.96 -15.71 7.07
N THR A 144 4.16 -14.63 7.82
CA THR A 144 3.17 -14.11 8.78
C THR A 144 2.31 -12.99 8.20
N GLY A 145 2.75 -12.34 7.13
CA GLY A 145 2.10 -11.17 6.56
C GLY A 145 2.29 -9.88 7.38
N GLU A 146 3.10 -9.91 8.44
CA GLU A 146 3.35 -8.75 9.29
C GLU A 146 4.24 -7.72 8.58
N ILE A 147 3.84 -6.44 8.65
CA ILE A 147 4.65 -5.30 8.17
C ILE A 147 5.25 -4.55 9.36
N GLY A 148 6.58 -4.61 9.47
CA GLY A 148 7.38 -3.85 10.44
C GLY A 148 8.02 -2.62 9.81
N GLN A 149 7.97 -1.48 10.51
CA GLN A 149 8.73 -0.28 10.16
C GLN A 149 10.16 -0.43 10.70
N ILE A 150 11.14 -0.43 9.79
CA ILE A 150 12.57 -0.48 10.12
C ILE A 150 13.05 0.93 10.46
N ASP A 151 12.75 1.89 9.59
CA ASP A 151 13.34 3.21 9.70
C ASP A 151 12.52 4.33 9.04
N THR A 152 12.91 5.58 9.30
CA THR A 152 12.27 6.79 8.77
C THR A 152 13.28 7.89 8.48
N PHE A 153 13.09 8.57 7.34
CA PHE A 153 13.90 9.70 6.88
C PHE A 153 13.02 10.91 6.61
N PHE A 154 13.35 12.10 7.13
CA PHE A 154 12.54 13.31 6.91
C PHE A 154 12.81 13.92 5.54
N LEU A 155 11.75 14.20 4.77
CA LEU A 155 11.84 14.78 3.43
C LEU A 155 11.54 16.29 3.42
N GLY A 156 10.54 16.73 4.18
CA GLY A 156 10.17 18.15 4.25
C GLY A 156 8.76 18.42 4.75
N ASP A 157 8.40 19.70 4.86
CA ASP A 157 7.02 20.16 5.12
C ASP A 157 6.33 20.45 3.78
N ARG A 158 5.11 19.94 3.59
CA ARG A 158 4.21 20.18 2.45
C ARG A 158 4.89 20.06 1.08
N ILE A 159 5.66 19.00 0.88
CA ILE A 159 6.24 18.66 -0.42
C ILE A 159 5.23 17.99 -1.34
N LYS A 160 5.51 17.98 -2.65
CA LYS A 160 4.85 17.09 -3.63
C LYS A 160 5.88 16.07 -4.11
N VAL A 161 5.70 14.79 -3.77
CA VAL A 161 6.61 13.73 -4.21
C VAL A 161 6.32 13.37 -5.67
N ASP A 162 7.32 13.52 -6.53
CA ASP A 162 7.18 13.23 -7.96
C ASP A 162 7.55 11.76 -8.22
N GLU A 163 8.73 11.31 -7.78
CA GLU A 163 9.28 10.00 -8.09
C GLU A 163 10.03 9.40 -6.90
N LEU A 164 9.93 8.08 -6.73
CA LEU A 164 10.79 7.26 -5.89
C LEU A 164 11.22 6.04 -6.70
N LYS A 165 12.52 5.76 -6.80
CA LYS A 165 13.06 4.60 -7.52
C LYS A 165 14.40 4.15 -6.97
N THR A 166 14.79 2.93 -7.32
CA THR A 166 16.14 2.41 -7.12
C THR A 166 17.02 2.73 -8.33
N GLU A 167 18.31 3.01 -8.13
CA GLU A 167 19.23 3.24 -9.27
C GLU A 167 19.47 1.96 -10.09
N GLU A 168 19.68 0.84 -9.40
CA GLU A 168 20.00 -0.45 -10.01
C GLU A 168 18.99 -1.52 -9.53
N PRO A 169 17.83 -1.66 -10.20
CA PRO A 169 16.72 -2.51 -9.73
C PRO A 169 17.02 -4.02 -9.73
N PHE A 170 18.15 -4.44 -10.29
CA PHE A 170 18.57 -5.85 -10.34
C PHE A 170 19.78 -6.17 -9.47
N ASP A 171 20.39 -5.16 -8.87
CA ASP A 171 21.49 -5.31 -7.92
C ASP A 171 21.02 -5.02 -6.49
N VAL A 172 21.89 -5.27 -5.51
CA VAL A 172 21.64 -4.91 -4.11
C VAL A 172 21.40 -3.40 -4.03
N THR A 173 20.23 -3.02 -3.50
CA THR A 173 19.84 -1.60 -3.45
C THR A 173 20.65 -0.87 -2.38
N SER A 174 21.58 0.00 -2.82
CA SER A 174 22.42 0.81 -1.91
C SER A 174 21.93 2.24 -1.73
N SER A 175 21.06 2.71 -2.63
CA SER A 175 20.52 4.07 -2.68
C SER A 175 19.10 4.09 -3.23
N LEU A 176 18.31 5.05 -2.75
CA LEU A 176 17.02 5.44 -3.30
C LEU A 176 17.15 6.82 -3.92
N HIS A 177 16.69 6.97 -5.15
CA HIS A 177 16.55 8.26 -5.81
C HIS A 177 15.13 8.76 -5.60
N ILE A 178 15.01 9.90 -4.92
CA ILE A 178 13.73 10.58 -4.71
C ILE A 178 13.75 11.97 -5.34
N THR A 179 12.70 12.28 -6.08
CA THR A 179 12.46 13.61 -6.64
C THR A 179 11.17 14.17 -6.09
N PHE A 180 11.19 15.42 -5.64
CA PHE A 180 10.01 16.09 -5.11
C PHE A 180 10.09 17.62 -5.28
N LEU A 181 8.95 18.28 -5.22
CA LEU A 181 8.85 19.73 -5.13
C LEU A 181 8.70 20.16 -3.67
N LYS A 182 9.46 21.18 -3.24
CA LYS A 182 9.28 21.88 -1.97
C LYS A 182 9.04 23.37 -2.19
N HIS A 183 8.63 24.07 -1.14
CA HIS A 183 8.55 25.54 -1.16
C HIS A 183 9.94 26.15 -1.12
N ASN A 184 10.19 27.16 -1.97
CA ASN A 184 11.40 27.98 -1.86
C ASN A 184 11.28 28.98 -0.70
N GLN A 185 12.39 29.63 -0.34
CA GLN A 185 12.46 30.52 0.83
C GLN A 185 11.51 31.72 0.77
N GLN A 186 11.14 32.17 -0.43
CA GLN A 186 10.26 33.31 -0.65
C GLN A 186 8.81 32.91 -0.94
N GLN A 187 8.54 31.60 -1.06
CA GLN A 187 7.24 31.08 -1.44
C GLN A 187 6.31 30.98 -0.23
N SER A 188 5.04 31.32 -0.43
CA SER A 188 4.04 31.11 0.60
C SER A 188 3.74 29.62 0.74
N MET A 189 3.63 29.17 1.98
CA MET A 189 3.25 27.81 2.32
C MET A 189 1.79 27.45 1.98
N ALA A 190 1.00 28.42 1.50
CA ALA A 190 -0.33 28.21 0.95
C ALA A 190 -0.33 27.94 -0.57
N GLU A 191 0.79 28.20 -1.25
CA GLU A 191 0.97 27.93 -2.68
C GLU A 191 1.42 26.48 -2.90
N THR A 192 1.28 25.96 -4.12
CA THR A 192 1.84 24.66 -4.49
C THR A 192 3.37 24.74 -4.56
N PRO A 193 4.12 23.82 -3.92
CA PRO A 193 5.59 23.86 -3.95
C PRO A 193 6.15 23.84 -5.38
N SER A 194 7.24 24.59 -5.62
CA SER A 194 7.79 24.78 -6.97
C SER A 194 9.29 24.51 -7.11
N GLU A 195 10.04 24.39 -6.01
CA GLU A 195 11.48 24.13 -6.05
C GLU A 195 11.71 22.62 -6.15
N LYS A 196 12.26 22.17 -7.28
CA LYS A 196 12.61 20.77 -7.49
C LYS A 196 13.83 20.38 -6.65
N VAL A 197 13.69 19.30 -5.90
CA VAL A 197 14.75 18.61 -5.17
C VAL A 197 14.97 17.26 -5.80
N ASP A 198 16.24 16.93 -5.99
CA ASP A 198 16.73 15.64 -6.46
C ASP A 198 17.71 15.13 -5.42
N GLN A 199 17.39 13.99 -4.78
CA GLN A 199 18.13 13.49 -3.63
C GLN A 199 18.35 11.98 -3.72
N TYR A 200 19.57 11.57 -3.36
CA TYR A 200 19.96 10.18 -3.20
C TYR A 200 20.08 9.85 -1.71
N ILE A 201 19.27 8.89 -1.26
CA ILE A 201 19.22 8.45 0.13
C ILE A 201 19.85 7.06 0.19
N LYS A 202 21.00 6.95 0.86
CA LYS A 202 21.65 5.66 1.06
C LYS A 202 20.82 4.79 2.00
N VAL A 203 20.73 3.50 1.72
CA VAL A 203 19.91 2.54 2.47
C VAL A 203 20.65 1.23 2.68
N SER A 204 20.39 0.59 3.81
CA SER A 204 20.80 -0.78 4.12
C SER A 204 19.67 -1.51 4.85
N ILE A 205 19.86 -2.78 5.14
CA ILE A 205 18.89 -3.59 5.92
C ILE A 205 18.66 -3.04 7.34
N GLU A 206 19.61 -2.25 7.88
CA GLU A 206 19.50 -1.63 9.20
C GLU A 206 18.79 -0.28 9.18
N GLY A 207 18.61 0.34 8.00
CA GLY A 207 17.99 1.67 7.89
C GLY A 207 18.60 2.59 6.85
N PHE A 208 18.09 3.82 6.82
CA PHE A 208 18.65 4.89 6.00
C PHE A 208 19.97 5.40 6.59
N GLN A 209 20.94 5.68 5.72
CA GLN A 209 22.29 6.08 6.10
C GLN A 209 22.48 7.60 5.91
N ASN A 210 23.16 8.26 6.86
CA ASN A 210 23.46 9.70 6.87
C ASN A 210 22.23 10.63 6.96
N LYS A 211 21.49 10.52 8.07
CA LYS A 211 20.35 11.40 8.39
C LYS A 211 20.78 12.75 8.96
#